data_AF-A0AB39R9G1-F1
#
_entry.id   AF-A0AB39R9G1-F1
#
_cell.length_a   1.000
_cell.length_b   1.000
_cell.length_c   1.000
_cell.angle_alpha   90.00
_cell.angle_beta   90.00
_cell.angle_gamma   90.00
#
_symmetry.space_group_name_H-M   'P 1'
#
loop_
_entity.id
_entity.type
_entity.pdbx_description
1 polymer ?
#
loop_
_entity_poly.entity_id
_entity_poly.type
_entity_poly.pdbx_seq_one_letter_code
_entity_poly.pdbx_strand_id
1 'polypeptide(L)'
;MSDVDAGGGDRLALAVLTQYRMATTEQMHRVIAPGVRIEQTRRRLAKLRDEGLIDRITLPRAGRMRVWFPTAYGVQIASEWPELRGRRPPKTVSDPTAVRLRVGHTLTVTETALVFLEDVCHRGELCRPLDWIPEVYHPIGGGEAVIPDALMYYRRGHEGGAGAMLRAFVEVDRATMGPERLAAKLTAYARLHRYLPTPPGRRHRPAIGQEPAPEE
;
A
#
# COMPACT_ATOMS: atom_id res chain seq x y z
N MET A 1 33.60 6.20 -8.55
CA MET A 1 32.82 5.53 -7.46
C MET A 1 31.37 5.98 -7.53
N SER A 2 30.64 5.65 -8.60
CA SER A 2 29.39 6.37 -8.94
C SER A 2 28.35 5.53 -9.70
N ASP A 3 28.25 4.22 -9.39
CA ASP A 3 27.27 3.34 -10.05
C ASP A 3 26.39 2.54 -9.07
N VAL A 4 26.75 2.50 -7.78
CA VAL A 4 25.98 1.78 -6.75
C VAL A 4 24.69 2.53 -6.37
N ASP A 5 24.69 3.86 -6.49
CA ASP A 5 23.56 4.72 -6.08
C ASP A 5 22.44 4.77 -7.15
N ALA A 6 22.80 4.55 -8.43
CA ALA A 6 21.83 4.47 -9.52
C ALA A 6 20.95 3.22 -9.41
N GLY A 7 21.54 2.08 -9.07
CA GLY A 7 20.82 0.81 -8.85
C GLY A 7 19.87 0.87 -7.66
N GLY A 8 20.24 1.60 -6.60
CA GLY A 8 19.38 1.83 -5.44
C GLY A 8 18.12 2.63 -5.78
N GLY A 9 18.28 3.71 -6.55
CA GLY A 9 17.16 4.55 -6.99
C GLY A 9 16.17 3.84 -7.91
N ASP A 10 16.67 3.04 -8.85
CA ASP A 10 15.83 2.28 -9.80
C ASP A 10 15.05 1.17 -9.08
N ARG A 11 15.72 0.46 -8.16
CA ARG A 11 15.09 -0.52 -7.27
C ARG A 11 13.99 0.11 -6.42
N LEU A 12 14.26 1.24 -5.77
CA LEU A 12 13.26 1.92 -4.95
C LEU A 12 12.06 2.39 -5.79
N ALA A 13 12.29 2.92 -6.99
CA ALA A 13 11.22 3.38 -7.87
C ALA A 13 10.27 2.24 -8.27
N LEU A 14 10.81 1.07 -8.64
CA LEU A 14 9.99 -0.09 -8.95
C LEU A 14 9.27 -0.62 -7.70
N ALA A 15 9.95 -0.65 -6.53
CA ALA A 15 9.33 -1.11 -5.30
C ALA A 15 8.13 -0.24 -4.89
N VAL A 16 8.30 1.09 -4.96
CA VAL A 16 7.24 2.06 -4.71
C VAL A 16 6.10 1.89 -5.69
N LEU A 17 6.35 1.78 -7.00
CA LEU A 17 5.27 1.57 -7.99
C LEU A 17 4.53 0.25 -7.79
N THR A 18 5.23 -0.82 -7.42
CA THR A 18 4.61 -2.13 -7.12
C THR A 18 3.70 -2.04 -5.89
N GLN A 19 4.12 -1.31 -4.86
CA GLN A 19 3.35 -1.14 -3.64
C GLN A 19 2.19 -0.15 -3.78
N TYR A 20 2.46 1.02 -4.37
CA TYR A 20 1.50 2.11 -4.57
C TYR A 20 0.56 1.84 -5.73
N ARG A 21 0.90 0.84 -6.55
CA ARG A 21 0.18 0.32 -7.73
C ARG A 21 0.19 1.28 -8.92
N MET A 22 0.12 2.58 -8.67
CA MET A 22 0.30 3.60 -9.69
C MET A 22 0.66 4.96 -9.08
N ALA A 23 1.33 5.79 -9.86
CA ALA A 23 1.65 7.17 -9.49
C ALA A 23 1.90 8.04 -10.72
N THR A 24 1.76 9.35 -10.59
CA THR A 24 2.25 10.29 -11.59
C THR A 24 3.77 10.45 -11.51
N THR A 25 4.39 11.02 -12.54
CA THR A 25 5.83 11.37 -12.47
C THR A 25 6.16 12.28 -11.31
N GLU A 26 5.30 13.26 -11.02
CA GLU A 26 5.49 14.23 -9.94
C GLU A 26 5.37 13.56 -8.57
N GLN A 27 4.37 12.69 -8.40
CA GLN A 27 4.22 11.91 -7.18
C GLN A 27 5.43 10.99 -6.97
N MET A 28 5.86 10.26 -7.99
CA MET A 28 7.07 9.43 -7.91
C MET A 28 8.29 10.26 -7.51
N HIS A 29 8.44 11.46 -8.07
CA HIS A 29 9.55 12.35 -7.76
C HIS A 29 9.55 12.76 -6.29
N ARG A 30 8.41 13.23 -5.77
CA ARG A 30 8.24 13.63 -4.36
C ARG A 30 8.45 12.45 -3.40
N VAL A 31 8.01 11.23 -3.77
CA VAL A 31 8.20 10.04 -2.93
C VAL A 31 9.67 9.61 -2.86
N ILE A 32 10.35 9.46 -4.00
CA ILE A 32 11.65 8.76 -4.03
C ILE A 32 12.86 9.69 -4.01
N ALA A 33 12.71 10.93 -4.46
CA ALA A 33 13.84 11.83 -4.66
C ALA A 33 13.43 13.31 -4.63
N PRO A 34 12.80 13.81 -3.55
CA PRO A 34 12.32 15.20 -3.49
C PRO A 34 13.44 16.25 -3.58
N GLY A 35 14.69 15.87 -3.25
CA GLY A 35 15.86 16.78 -3.28
C GLY A 35 16.62 16.85 -4.62
N VAL A 36 16.25 16.05 -5.63
CA VAL A 36 16.94 16.05 -6.94
C VAL A 36 16.12 16.79 -7.99
N ARG A 37 16.67 16.97 -9.19
CA ARG A 37 15.88 17.52 -10.32
C ARG A 37 14.90 16.47 -10.85
N ILE A 38 13.65 16.86 -11.12
CA ILE A 38 12.59 15.99 -11.64
C ILE A 38 12.98 15.23 -12.93
N GLU A 39 13.90 15.79 -13.72
CA GLU A 39 14.47 15.17 -14.92
C GLU A 39 15.19 13.85 -14.63
N GLN A 40 15.75 13.68 -13.43
CA GLN A 40 16.36 12.41 -13.02
C GLN A 40 15.28 11.34 -12.81
N THR A 41 14.19 11.68 -12.12
CA THR A 41 13.04 10.77 -11.97
C THR A 41 12.43 10.43 -13.34
N ARG A 42 12.29 11.41 -14.24
CA ARG A 42 11.80 11.15 -15.61
C ARG A 42 12.69 10.17 -16.38
N ARG A 43 14.01 10.35 -16.32
CA ARG A 43 14.98 9.44 -16.95
C ARG A 43 14.92 8.04 -16.37
N ARG A 44 14.80 7.93 -15.04
CA ARG A 44 14.62 6.65 -14.34
C ARG A 44 13.37 5.91 -14.78
N LEU A 45 12.22 6.58 -14.81
CA LEU A 45 10.95 5.98 -15.26
C LEU A 45 10.99 5.60 -16.75
N ALA A 46 11.68 6.37 -17.58
CA ALA A 46 11.89 6.00 -18.99
C ALA A 46 12.72 4.72 -19.10
N LYS A 47 13.85 4.64 -18.39
CA LYS A 47 14.72 3.46 -18.35
C LYS A 47 13.96 2.21 -17.89
N LEU A 48 13.25 2.27 -16.76
CA LEU A 48 12.46 1.15 -16.25
C LEU A 48 11.36 0.70 -17.23
N ARG A 49 10.84 1.61 -18.05
CA ARG A 49 9.87 1.28 -19.09
C ARG A 49 10.53 0.62 -20.30
N ASP A 50 11.70 1.11 -20.71
CA ASP A 50 12.47 0.51 -21.81
C ASP A 50 12.92 -0.92 -21.45
N GLU A 51 13.18 -1.19 -20.17
CA GLU A 51 13.44 -2.52 -19.60
C GLU A 51 12.17 -3.37 -19.42
N GLY A 52 10.98 -2.83 -19.71
CA GLY A 52 9.71 -3.55 -19.61
C GLY A 52 9.20 -3.79 -18.19
N LEU A 53 9.77 -3.12 -17.18
CA LEU A 53 9.41 -3.29 -15.76
C LEU A 53 8.17 -2.47 -15.38
N ILE A 54 7.97 -1.32 -16.03
CA ILE A 54 6.81 -0.45 -15.82
C ILE A 54 6.21 -0.04 -17.16
N ASP A 55 4.95 0.36 -17.16
CA ASP A 55 4.31 1.00 -18.30
C ASP A 55 3.50 2.22 -17.86
N ARG A 56 2.88 2.92 -18.81
CA ARG A 56 2.12 4.14 -18.55
C ARG A 56 0.82 4.18 -19.34
N ILE A 57 -0.21 4.73 -18.70
CA ILE A 57 -1.40 5.21 -19.39
C ILE A 57 -1.35 6.74 -19.50
N THR A 58 -1.97 7.27 -20.54
CA THR A 58 -2.25 8.71 -20.65
C THR A 58 -3.74 8.92 -20.42
N LEU A 59 -4.07 9.80 -19.48
CA LEU A 59 -5.44 10.18 -19.18
C LEU A 59 -5.87 11.36 -20.06
N PRO A 60 -7.14 11.39 -20.52
CA PRO A 60 -7.65 12.45 -21.40
C PRO A 60 -7.93 13.79 -20.71
N ARG A 61 -7.58 13.95 -19.41
CA ARG A 61 -7.75 15.22 -18.69
C ARG A 61 -6.89 16.35 -19.30
N ALA A 62 -7.30 17.60 -19.07
CA ALA A 62 -6.53 18.78 -19.42
C ALA A 62 -5.07 18.61 -18.95
N GLY A 63 -4.12 18.60 -19.89
CA GLY A 63 -2.69 18.36 -19.62
C GLY A 63 -2.15 16.95 -19.89
N ARG A 64 -2.96 16.00 -20.40
CA ARG A 64 -2.50 14.65 -20.81
C ARG A 64 -1.66 13.96 -19.72
N MET A 65 -2.20 13.92 -18.51
CA MET A 65 -1.51 13.37 -17.34
C MET A 65 -1.08 11.92 -17.58
N ARG A 66 0.21 11.64 -17.33
CA ARG A 66 0.81 10.31 -17.44
C ARG A 66 0.79 9.63 -16.07
N VAL A 67 0.26 8.42 -16.04
CA VAL A 67 0.21 7.58 -14.83
C VAL A 67 1.01 6.32 -15.11
N TRP A 68 1.98 6.07 -14.26
CA TRP A 68 2.88 4.91 -14.32
C TRP A 68 2.34 3.80 -13.44
N PHE A 69 2.51 2.56 -13.87
CA PHE A 69 2.13 1.35 -13.15
C PHE A 69 3.12 0.23 -13.49
N PRO A 70 3.33 -0.76 -12.60
CA PRO A 70 4.26 -1.85 -12.88
C PRO A 70 3.67 -2.83 -13.89
N THR A 71 4.50 -3.41 -14.76
CA THR A 71 4.07 -4.54 -15.61
C THR A 71 4.00 -5.82 -14.77
N ALA A 72 3.42 -6.89 -15.31
CA ALA A 72 3.43 -8.19 -14.64
C ALA A 72 4.86 -8.67 -14.35
N TYR A 73 5.79 -8.42 -15.27
CA TYR A 73 7.21 -8.73 -15.11
C TYR A 73 7.87 -7.89 -14.01
N GLY A 74 7.60 -6.59 -13.96
CA GLY A 74 8.10 -5.73 -12.88
C GLY A 74 7.57 -6.12 -11.50
N VAL A 75 6.28 -6.49 -11.41
CA VAL A 75 5.70 -7.02 -10.16
C VAL A 75 6.40 -8.31 -9.73
N GLN A 76 6.67 -9.23 -10.68
CA GLN A 76 7.35 -10.49 -10.38
C GLN A 76 8.73 -10.25 -9.77
N ILE A 77 9.58 -9.45 -10.43
CA ILE A 77 10.92 -9.13 -9.93
C ILE A 77 10.86 -8.45 -8.57
N ALA A 78 10.02 -7.42 -8.44
CA ALA A 78 9.92 -6.65 -7.21
C ALA A 78 9.43 -7.50 -6.02
N SER A 79 8.61 -8.53 -6.27
CA SER A 79 8.09 -9.42 -5.23
C SER A 79 9.15 -10.34 -4.62
N GLU A 80 10.29 -10.53 -5.29
CA GLU A 80 11.41 -11.33 -4.76
C GLU A 80 12.25 -10.55 -3.74
N TRP A 81 12.10 -9.22 -3.71
CA TRP A 81 12.89 -8.34 -2.87
C TRP A 81 12.50 -8.42 -1.39
N PRO A 82 13.47 -8.35 -0.45
CA PRO A 82 13.18 -8.43 0.98
C PRO A 82 12.16 -7.41 1.46
N GLU A 83 12.18 -6.19 0.90
CA GLU A 83 11.33 -5.07 1.31
C GLU A 83 9.86 -5.29 0.95
N LEU A 84 9.58 -6.08 -0.10
CA LEU A 84 8.23 -6.40 -0.56
C LEU A 84 7.83 -7.86 -0.28
N ARG A 85 8.71 -8.64 0.34
CA ARG A 85 8.44 -10.05 0.64
C ARG A 85 7.17 -10.19 1.49
N GLY A 86 6.29 -11.10 1.09
CA GLY A 86 4.99 -11.31 1.74
C GLY A 86 3.91 -10.30 1.37
N ARG A 87 4.25 -9.23 0.62
CA ARG A 87 3.27 -8.34 0.00
C ARG A 87 2.90 -8.96 -1.36
N ARG A 88 1.64 -9.34 -1.54
CA ARG A 88 1.13 -9.81 -2.84
C ARG A 88 0.22 -8.74 -3.43
N PRO A 89 0.73 -7.91 -4.36
CA PRO A 89 -0.11 -6.97 -5.10
C PRO A 89 -1.23 -7.73 -5.82
N PRO A 90 -2.45 -7.17 -5.94
CA PRO A 90 -3.48 -7.78 -6.76
C PRO A 90 -3.00 -7.99 -8.21
N LYS A 91 -3.42 -9.08 -8.84
CA LYS A 91 -3.09 -9.37 -10.26
C LYS A 91 -3.51 -8.25 -11.22
N THR A 92 -4.49 -7.44 -10.84
CA THR A 92 -5.00 -6.31 -11.64
C THR A 92 -4.11 -5.07 -11.59
N VAL A 93 -3.06 -5.06 -10.78
CA VAL A 93 -2.15 -3.89 -10.67
C VAL A 93 -1.40 -3.63 -11.97
N SER A 94 -1.13 -4.68 -12.75
CA SER A 94 -0.48 -4.59 -14.05
C SER A 94 -1.43 -4.45 -15.24
N ASP A 95 -2.75 -4.43 -15.02
CA ASP A 95 -3.75 -4.35 -16.10
C ASP A 95 -4.07 -2.88 -16.44
N PRO A 96 -3.81 -2.41 -17.67
CA PRO A 96 -4.03 -1.01 -18.03
C PRO A 96 -5.48 -0.54 -17.86
N THR A 97 -6.45 -1.43 -18.05
CA THR A 97 -7.88 -1.13 -17.90
C THR A 97 -8.25 -0.92 -16.43
N ALA A 98 -7.84 -1.84 -15.56
CA ALA A 98 -8.01 -1.72 -14.12
C ALA A 98 -7.32 -0.48 -13.55
N VAL A 99 -6.12 -0.15 -14.05
CA VAL A 99 -5.41 1.09 -13.70
C VAL A 99 -6.26 2.31 -14.05
N ARG A 100 -6.82 2.38 -15.27
CA ARG A 100 -7.70 3.50 -15.68
C ARG A 100 -8.94 3.64 -14.78
N LEU A 101 -9.58 2.53 -14.42
CA LEU A 101 -10.79 2.55 -13.58
C LEU A 101 -10.52 3.00 -12.14
N ARG A 102 -9.33 2.70 -11.61
CA ARG A 102 -8.96 3.03 -10.21
C ARG A 102 -8.23 4.35 -10.05
N VAL A 103 -7.82 4.97 -11.16
CA VAL A 103 -6.89 6.10 -11.18
C VAL A 103 -7.28 7.25 -10.25
N GLY A 104 -8.57 7.59 -10.19
CA GLY A 104 -9.01 8.71 -9.36
C GLY A 104 -8.81 8.47 -7.87
N HIS A 105 -9.13 7.26 -7.37
CA HIS A 105 -8.97 6.92 -5.96
C HIS A 105 -7.50 6.68 -5.62
N THR A 106 -6.81 5.83 -6.38
CA THR A 106 -5.43 5.45 -6.09
C THR A 106 -4.48 6.65 -6.11
N LEU A 107 -4.62 7.58 -7.06
CA LEU A 107 -3.79 8.79 -7.06
C LEU A 107 -4.07 9.71 -5.87
N THR A 108 -5.30 9.73 -5.34
CA THR A 108 -5.66 10.52 -4.15
C THR A 108 -5.07 9.88 -2.89
N VAL A 109 -5.08 8.56 -2.78
CA VAL A 109 -4.41 7.82 -1.71
C VAL A 109 -2.90 8.06 -1.75
N THR A 110 -2.28 8.04 -2.93
CA THR A 110 -0.86 8.38 -3.11
C THR A 110 -0.56 9.83 -2.73
N GLU A 111 -1.44 10.78 -3.08
CA GLU A 111 -1.27 12.18 -2.67
C GLU A 111 -1.34 12.34 -1.15
N THR A 112 -2.24 11.59 -0.51
CA THR A 112 -2.34 11.57 0.95
C THR A 112 -1.04 11.06 1.58
N ALA A 113 -0.44 10.02 1.01
CA ALA A 113 0.85 9.50 1.46
C ALA A 113 1.95 10.58 1.42
N LEU A 114 1.99 11.39 0.35
CA LEU A 114 2.97 12.46 0.20
C LEU A 114 2.88 13.51 1.31
N VAL A 115 1.66 13.90 1.69
CA VAL A 115 1.45 14.85 2.79
C VAL A 115 2.08 14.33 4.09
N PHE A 116 1.92 13.03 4.38
CA PHE A 116 2.54 12.42 5.56
C PHE A 116 4.06 12.32 5.44
N LEU A 117 4.58 11.87 4.29
CA LEU A 117 6.02 11.73 4.06
C LEU A 117 6.76 13.08 4.15
N GLU A 118 6.13 14.15 3.71
CA GLU A 118 6.70 15.50 3.78
C GLU A 118 6.62 16.09 5.20
N ASP A 119 5.49 15.91 5.90
CA ASP A 119 5.32 16.39 7.28
C ASP A 119 6.32 15.71 8.24
N VAL A 120 6.57 14.40 8.11
CA VAL A 120 7.56 13.73 8.97
C VAL A 120 8.97 14.24 8.72
N CYS A 121 9.31 14.57 7.47
CA CYS A 121 10.60 15.14 7.09
C CYS A 121 10.79 16.49 7.79
N HIS A 122 9.76 17.35 7.79
CA HIS A 122 9.78 18.63 8.49
C HIS A 122 9.94 18.49 10.01
N ARG A 123 9.42 17.41 10.60
CA ARG A 123 9.48 17.15 12.05
C ARG A 123 10.74 16.39 12.50
N GLY A 124 11.56 15.92 11.55
CA GLY A 124 12.68 15.02 11.86
C GLY A 124 12.23 13.66 12.40
N GLU A 125 11.01 13.24 12.06
CA GLU A 125 10.45 11.92 12.36
C GLU A 125 10.67 10.98 11.16
N LEU A 126 10.44 9.68 11.34
CA LEU A 126 10.74 8.69 10.31
C LEU A 126 9.46 8.06 9.76
N CYS A 127 9.21 8.29 8.48
CA CYS A 127 8.31 7.51 7.63
C CYS A 127 8.99 7.38 6.26
N ARG A 128 9.33 6.15 5.86
CA ARG A 128 9.98 5.88 4.57
C ARG A 128 8.91 5.60 3.51
N PRO A 129 9.22 5.76 2.21
CA PRO A 129 8.28 5.48 1.12
C PRO A 129 7.54 4.14 1.24
N LEU A 130 8.25 3.08 1.68
CA LEU A 130 7.69 1.73 1.78
C LEU A 130 6.94 1.45 3.10
N ASP A 131 6.90 2.41 4.03
CA ASP A 131 6.14 2.35 5.29
C ASP A 131 4.64 2.67 5.10
N TRP A 132 4.27 3.20 3.92
CA TRP A 132 2.88 3.40 3.50
C TRP A 132 2.41 2.26 2.60
N ILE A 133 1.48 1.42 3.09
CA ILE A 133 1.05 0.20 2.41
C ILE A 133 -0.44 0.30 2.03
N PRO A 134 -0.77 0.48 0.75
CA PRO A 134 -2.17 0.56 0.32
C PRO A 134 -2.90 -0.77 0.42
N GLU A 135 -4.19 -0.71 0.78
CA GLU A 135 -5.15 -1.83 0.69
C GLU A 135 -4.66 -3.15 1.30
N VAL A 136 -4.31 -3.12 2.59
CA VAL A 136 -3.88 -4.30 3.35
C VAL A 136 -5.09 -5.07 3.87
N TYR A 137 -5.11 -6.39 3.73
CA TYR A 137 -6.21 -7.23 4.21
C TYR A 137 -6.07 -7.55 5.71
N HIS A 138 -7.08 -7.22 6.52
CA HIS A 138 -7.14 -7.49 7.95
C HIS A 138 -8.35 -8.38 8.31
N PRO A 139 -8.17 -9.69 8.51
CA PRO A 139 -9.28 -10.58 8.85
C PRO A 139 -9.82 -10.30 10.26
N ILE A 140 -11.15 -10.30 10.40
CA ILE A 140 -11.85 -10.12 11.70
C ILE A 140 -12.67 -11.35 12.13
N GLY A 141 -12.45 -12.50 11.47
CA GLY A 141 -13.15 -13.76 11.72
C GLY A 141 -14.44 -13.90 10.90
N GLY A 142 -14.98 -15.12 10.82
CA GLY A 142 -16.24 -15.39 10.12
C GLY A 142 -16.23 -15.14 8.60
N GLY A 143 -15.05 -15.04 7.98
CA GLY A 143 -14.91 -14.67 6.57
C GLY A 143 -14.96 -13.16 6.30
N GLU A 144 -15.15 -12.34 7.33
CA GLU A 144 -15.12 -10.88 7.23
C GLU A 144 -13.69 -10.34 7.36
N ALA A 145 -13.44 -9.21 6.70
CA ALA A 145 -12.18 -8.48 6.79
C ALA A 145 -12.37 -6.99 6.56
N VAL A 146 -11.42 -6.23 7.11
CA VAL A 146 -11.27 -4.81 6.88
C VAL A 146 -10.10 -4.59 5.93
N ILE A 147 -10.29 -3.69 4.97
CA ILE A 147 -9.23 -3.26 4.03
C ILE A 147 -9.19 -1.73 4.07
N PRO A 148 -8.26 -1.12 4.83
CA PRO A 148 -8.04 0.32 4.76
C PRO A 148 -7.52 0.73 3.39
N ASP A 149 -7.82 1.97 2.97
CA ASP A 149 -7.16 2.55 1.79
C ASP A 149 -5.63 2.54 1.95
N ALA A 150 -5.12 2.78 3.17
CA ALA A 150 -3.73 2.52 3.51
C ALA A 150 -3.48 2.17 4.99
N LEU A 151 -2.41 1.40 5.22
CA LEU A 151 -1.76 1.22 6.51
C LEU A 151 -0.43 1.96 6.50
N MET A 152 -0.23 2.87 7.45
CA MET A 152 1.01 3.62 7.62
C MET A 152 1.75 3.15 8.87
N TYR A 153 3.05 2.90 8.72
CA TYR A 153 4.00 2.82 9.83
C TYR A 153 4.74 4.15 9.96
N TYR A 154 4.85 4.66 11.18
CA TYR A 154 5.65 5.86 11.45
C TYR A 154 6.37 5.72 12.79
N ARG A 155 7.57 6.27 12.86
CA ARG A 155 8.34 6.31 14.10
C ARG A 155 8.49 7.76 14.54
N ARG A 156 8.00 8.02 15.74
CA ARG A 156 8.14 9.32 16.39
C ARG A 156 9.56 9.47 16.93
N GLY A 157 10.21 10.60 16.67
CA GLY A 157 11.58 10.90 17.09
C GLY A 157 12.64 10.61 16.02
N HIS A 158 13.84 11.12 16.26
CA HIS A 158 14.95 11.08 15.30
C HIS A 158 15.46 9.65 15.03
N GLU A 159 16.01 9.45 13.84
CA GLU A 159 16.69 8.20 13.46
C GLU A 159 17.81 7.84 14.45
N GLY A 160 17.82 6.60 14.96
CA GLY A 160 18.74 6.14 16.00
C GLY A 160 18.29 6.39 17.45
N GLY A 161 17.17 7.09 17.67
CA GLY A 161 16.59 7.29 19.00
C GLY A 161 15.61 6.18 19.43
N ALA A 162 15.27 6.16 20.72
CA ALA A 162 14.26 5.27 21.33
C ALA A 162 12.81 5.74 21.02
N GLY A 163 12.55 6.02 19.74
CA GLY A 163 11.25 6.49 19.26
C GLY A 163 10.16 5.43 19.32
N ALA A 164 8.93 5.83 19.65
CA ALA A 164 7.78 4.93 19.61
C ALA A 164 7.42 4.60 18.15
N MET A 165 7.28 3.31 17.85
CA MET A 165 6.72 2.84 16.58
C MET A 165 5.20 2.90 16.66
N LEU A 166 4.60 3.56 15.69
CA LEU A 166 3.19 3.84 15.64
C LEU A 166 2.64 3.35 14.29
N ARG A 167 1.36 2.98 14.30
CA ARG A 167 0.65 2.46 13.13
C ARG A 167 -0.70 3.15 13.02
N ALA A 168 -1.10 3.49 11.81
CA ALA A 168 -2.40 4.11 11.54
C ALA A 168 -3.05 3.49 10.30
N PHE A 169 -4.35 3.27 10.39
CA PHE A 169 -5.18 3.06 9.20
C PHE A 169 -5.64 4.41 8.68
N VAL A 170 -5.59 4.55 7.35
CA VAL A 170 -6.00 5.76 6.65
C VAL A 170 -7.10 5.37 5.67
N GLU A 171 -8.18 6.15 5.69
CA GLU A 171 -9.30 6.06 4.77
C GLU A 171 -9.46 7.40 4.08
N VAL A 172 -9.52 7.38 2.75
CA VAL A 172 -9.57 8.57 1.89
C VAL A 172 -10.88 8.52 1.13
N ASP A 173 -11.93 9.11 1.70
CA ASP A 173 -13.23 9.13 1.03
C ASP A 173 -13.34 10.29 0.02
N ARG A 174 -13.82 9.97 -1.18
CA ARG A 174 -14.06 10.95 -2.25
C ARG A 174 -15.54 11.36 -2.32
N ALA A 175 -16.31 11.14 -1.25
CA ALA A 175 -17.77 11.30 -1.18
C ALA A 175 -18.51 10.48 -2.25
N THR A 176 -17.94 9.33 -2.65
CA THR A 176 -18.56 8.42 -3.63
C THR A 176 -19.30 7.26 -2.98
N MET A 177 -19.18 7.10 -1.66
CA MET A 177 -19.81 6.02 -0.88
C MET A 177 -21.13 6.50 -0.26
N GLY A 178 -22.19 5.70 -0.42
CA GLY A 178 -23.46 5.94 0.28
C GLY A 178 -23.35 5.76 1.80
N PRO A 179 -24.21 6.42 2.59
CA PRO A 179 -24.12 6.42 4.05
C PRO A 179 -24.24 5.03 4.67
N GLU A 180 -25.03 4.12 4.09
CA GLU A 180 -25.20 2.75 4.57
C GLU A 180 -23.89 1.95 4.45
N ARG A 181 -23.18 2.12 3.32
CA ARG A 181 -21.88 1.48 3.09
C ARG A 181 -20.82 2.05 4.04
N LEU A 182 -20.87 3.35 4.32
CA LEU A 182 -19.98 3.97 5.29
C LEU A 182 -20.24 3.45 6.71
N ALA A 183 -21.51 3.34 7.12
CA ALA A 183 -21.89 2.80 8.42
C ALA A 183 -21.43 1.33 8.59
N ALA A 184 -21.58 0.51 7.56
CA ALA A 184 -21.07 -0.86 7.54
C ALA A 184 -19.53 -0.90 7.69
N LYS A 185 -18.82 -0.03 6.98
CA LYS A 185 -17.36 0.10 7.06
C LYS A 185 -16.90 0.49 8.48
N LEU A 186 -17.51 1.51 9.09
CA LEU A 186 -17.21 1.93 10.46
C LEU A 186 -17.53 0.83 11.49
N THR A 187 -18.62 0.09 11.27
CA THR A 187 -18.97 -1.07 12.12
C THR A 187 -17.91 -2.16 12.05
N ALA A 188 -17.39 -2.46 10.86
CA ALA A 188 -16.31 -3.42 10.67
C ALA A 188 -15.00 -2.96 11.36
N TYR A 189 -14.67 -1.67 11.30
CA TYR A 189 -13.55 -1.09 12.05
C TYR A 189 -13.74 -1.18 13.57
N ALA A 190 -14.95 -0.92 14.07
CA ALA A 190 -15.24 -1.06 15.50
C ALA A 190 -15.10 -2.52 15.96
N ARG A 191 -15.49 -3.49 15.11
CA ARG A 191 -15.23 -4.92 15.36
C ARG A 191 -13.74 -5.22 15.39
N LEU A 192 -12.97 -4.75 14.40
CA LEU A 192 -11.51 -4.92 14.37
C LEU A 192 -10.83 -4.33 15.62
N HIS A 193 -11.26 -3.16 16.07
CA HIS A 193 -10.72 -2.51 17.27
C HIS A 193 -10.94 -3.35 18.54
N ARG A 194 -12.05 -4.08 18.62
CA ARG A 194 -12.38 -4.97 19.75
C ARG A 194 -11.92 -6.41 19.55
N TYR A 195 -11.39 -6.74 18.37
CA TYR A 195 -11.04 -8.10 18.01
C TYR A 195 -9.83 -8.57 18.83
N LEU A 196 -10.02 -9.66 19.58
CA LEU A 196 -8.97 -10.38 20.27
C LEU A 196 -8.66 -11.65 19.48
N PRO A 197 -7.48 -11.77 18.84
CA PRO A 197 -7.13 -12.97 18.10
C PRO A 197 -7.07 -14.18 19.04
N THR A 198 -7.78 -15.25 18.72
CA THR A 198 -7.60 -16.52 19.42
C THR A 198 -6.21 -17.08 19.06
N PRO A 199 -5.35 -17.40 20.04
CA PRO A 199 -4.05 -17.98 19.76
C PRO A 199 -4.19 -19.27 18.94
N PRO A 200 -3.36 -19.47 17.90
CA PRO A 200 -3.36 -20.73 17.17
C PRO A 200 -3.01 -21.86 18.14
N GLY A 201 -3.93 -22.82 18.32
CA GLY A 201 -3.79 -23.96 19.24
C GLY A 201 -5.01 -24.21 20.13
N ARG A 202 -5.86 -23.21 20.36
CA ARG A 202 -7.10 -23.38 21.14
C ARG A 202 -8.28 -23.74 20.23
N ARG A 203 -8.21 -24.92 19.58
CA ARG A 203 -9.41 -25.48 18.93
C ARG A 203 -10.42 -25.80 20.04
N HIS A 204 -11.57 -25.14 20.01
CA HIS A 204 -12.75 -25.57 20.75
C HIS A 204 -13.02 -27.03 20.39
N ARG A 205 -12.78 -27.94 21.33
CA ARG A 205 -13.26 -29.32 21.24
C ARG A 205 -14.78 -29.20 21.35
N PRO A 206 -15.58 -29.56 20.33
CA PRO A 206 -17.01 -29.67 20.54
C PRO A 206 -17.20 -30.71 21.64
N ALA A 207 -17.96 -30.35 22.69
CA ALA A 207 -18.35 -31.28 23.73
C ALA A 207 -19.28 -32.31 23.08
N ILE A 208 -18.72 -33.42 22.60
CA ILE A 208 -19.48 -34.64 22.35
C ILE A 208 -19.70 -35.23 23.74
N GLY A 209 -20.85 -34.91 24.30
CA GLY A 209 -21.38 -35.46 25.55
C GLY A 209 -22.88 -35.62 25.40
N GLN A 210 -23.31 -36.47 24.47
CA GLN A 210 -24.61 -37.14 24.58
C GLN A 210 -24.30 -38.54 25.11
N GLU A 211 -24.57 -38.76 26.39
CA GLU A 211 -24.75 -40.11 26.92
C GLU A 211 -26.05 -40.69 26.31
N PRO A 212 -26.06 -41.94 25.83
CA PRO A 212 -27.29 -42.59 25.41
C PRO A 212 -28.15 -42.90 26.63
N ALA A 213 -29.44 -42.58 26.55
CA ALA A 213 -30.43 -42.95 27.54
C ALA A 213 -30.59 -44.48 27.61
N PRO A 214 -30.78 -45.08 28.80
CA PRO A 214 -31.11 -46.49 28.90
C PRO A 214 -32.55 -46.74 28.43
N GLU A 215 -32.73 -47.77 27.60
CA GLU A 215 -34.03 -48.30 27.21
C GLU A 215 -34.68 -49.01 28.42
N GLU A 216 -35.95 -48.71 28.68
CA GLU A 216 -36.88 -49.55 29.47
C GLU A 216 -37.75 -50.39 28.55
#